data_AF-A0A6V8E069-F1
#
_entry.id   AF-A0A6V8E069-F1
#
_cell.length_a   1.000
_cell.length_b   1.000
_cell.length_c   1.000
_cell.angle_alpha   90.00
_cell.angle_beta   90.00
_cell.angle_gamma   90.00
#
_symmetry.space_group_name_H-M   'P 1'
#
loop_
_entity.id
_entity.type
_entity.pdbx_description
1 polymer ?
#
loop_
_entity_poly.entity_id
_entity_poly.type
_entity_poly.pdbx_seq_one_letter_code
_entity_poly.pdbx_strand_id
1 'polypeptide(L)' 'MRTLRTMIMGASMVLPGMFLALIIWYIAGKPNTEPLETLICNVIPMISVGLGLAFGWLTGGEYEG' A
#
# COMPACT_ATOMS: atom_id res chain seq x y z
N MET A 1 17.38 -12.95 6.13
CA MET A 1 17.15 -12.35 4.80
C MET A 1 16.24 -11.13 4.92
N ARG A 2 16.81 -9.96 5.26
CA ARG A 2 16.04 -8.74 5.53
C ARG A 2 15.25 -8.25 4.31
N THR A 3 15.93 -8.13 3.17
CA THR A 3 15.37 -7.61 1.90
C THR A 3 14.22 -8.45 1.35
N LEU A 4 14.38 -9.78 1.27
CA LEU A 4 13.33 -10.68 0.77
C LEU A 4 12.03 -10.54 1.59
N ARG A 5 12.14 -10.54 2.92
CA ARG A 5 10.98 -10.36 3.82
C ARG A 5 10.31 -9.01 3.63
N THR A 6 11.11 -7.94 3.47
CA THR A 6 10.57 -6.60 3.20
C THR A 6 9.78 -6.55 1.89
N MET A 7 10.30 -7.17 0.83
CA MET A 7 9.62 -7.20 -0.47
C MET A 7 8.31 -7.99 -0.41
N ILE A 8 8.29 -9.11 0.32
CA ILE A 8 7.07 -9.90 0.52
C ILE A 8 6.01 -9.10 1.29
N MET A 9 6.41 -8.39 2.35
CA MET A 9 5.51 -7.50 3.12
C MET A 9 5.00 -6.32 2.29
N GLY A 10 5.83 -5.71 1.44
CA GLY A 10 5.40 -4.66 0.53
C GLY A 10 4.43 -5.17 -0.53
N ALA A 11 4.73 -6.32 -1.15
CA ALA A 11 3.89 -6.92 -2.18
C ALA A 11 2.53 -7.37 -1.64
N SER A 12 2.48 -7.92 -0.42
CA SER A 12 1.22 -8.33 0.20
C SER A 12 0.30 -7.14 0.52
N MET A 13 0.85 -5.93 0.65
CA MET A 13 0.08 -4.70 0.86
C MET A 13 -0.59 -4.14 -0.41
N VAL A 14 -0.30 -4.68 -1.60
CA VAL A 14 -0.98 -4.28 -2.84
C VAL A 14 -2.48 -4.55 -2.75
N LEU A 15 -2.89 -5.76 -2.35
CA LEU A 15 -4.30 -6.15 -2.23
C LEU A 15 -5.09 -5.28 -1.23
N PRO A 16 -4.65 -5.09 0.02
CA PRO A 16 -5.37 -4.22 0.95
C PRO A 16 -5.35 -2.75 0.50
N GLY A 17 -4.27 -2.28 -0.12
CA GLY A 17 -4.21 -0.93 -0.70
C GLY A 17 -5.24 -0.70 -1.81
N MET A 18 -5.37 -1.67 -2.73
CA MET A 18 -6.38 -1.65 -3.79
C MET A 18 -7.81 -1.72 -3.25
N PHE A 19 -8.04 -2.55 -2.23
CA PHE A 19 -9.35 -2.66 -1.59
C PHE A 19 -9.75 -1.37 -0.86
N LEU A 20 -8.80 -0.74 -0.17
CA LEU A 20 -9.01 0.53 0.52
C LEU A 20 -9.27 1.67 -0.47
N ALA A 21 -8.56 1.71 -1.60
CA ALA A 21 -8.83 2.65 -2.68
C ALA A 21 -10.27 2.49 -3.23
N LEU A 22 -10.73 1.26 -3.44
CA LEU A 22 -12.08 0.97 -3.91
C LEU A 22 -13.15 1.46 -2.92
N ILE A 23 -12.95 1.27 -1.62
CA ILE A 23 -13.86 1.78 -0.59
C ILE A 23 -13.95 3.31 -0.65
N ILE A 24 -12.79 3.98 -0.67
CA ILE A 24 -12.73 5.44 -0.68
C ILE A 24 -13.35 6.00 -1.95
N TRP A 25 -13.10 5.39 -3.10
CA TRP A 25 -13.72 5.77 -4.37
C TRP A 25 -15.25 5.68 -4.30
N TYR A 26 -15.78 4.62 -3.68
CA TYR A 26 -17.22 4.45 -3.52
C TYR A 26 -17.84 5.50 -2.59
N ILE A 27 -17.18 5.79 -1.47
CA ILE A 27 -17.62 6.81 -0.50
C ILE A 27 -17.54 8.22 -1.10
N ALA A 28 -16.54 8.48 -1.94
CA ALA A 28 -16.37 9.75 -2.65
C ALA A 28 -17.39 9.96 -3.79
N GLY A 29 -18.31 9.02 -4.02
CA GLY A 29 -19.35 9.13 -5.04
C GLY A 29 -18.90 8.77 -6.45
N LYS A 30 -17.82 7.97 -6.58
CA LYS A 30 -17.26 7.51 -7.85
C LYS A 30 -16.85 8.68 -8.78
N PRO A 31 -15.98 9.59 -8.29
CA PRO A 31 -15.50 10.68 -9.10
C PRO A 31 -14.73 10.12 -10.30
N ASN A 32 -15.05 10.64 -11.49
CA ASN A 32 -14.32 10.38 -12.74
C ASN A 32 -13.59 11.65 -13.22
N THR A 33 -13.33 12.56 -12.29
CA THR A 33 -12.69 13.85 -12.55
C THR A 33 -11.28 13.84 -11.98
N GLU A 34 -10.34 14.31 -12.78
CA GLU A 34 -9.00 14.60 -12.31
C GLU A 34 -9.04 15.86 -11.40
N PRO A 35 -8.24 15.92 -10.33
CA PRO A 35 -7.19 14.99 -9.92
C PRO A 35 -7.64 13.88 -8.95
N LEU A 36 -8.93 13.84 -8.59
CA LEU A 36 -9.42 13.02 -7.48
C LEU A 36 -9.37 11.53 -7.80
N GLU A 37 -9.67 11.15 -9.03
CA GLU A 37 -9.56 9.77 -9.50
C GLU A 37 -8.11 9.26 -9.42
N THR A 38 -7.16 10.04 -9.94
CA THR A 38 -5.73 9.70 -9.94
C THR A 38 -5.18 9.56 -8.52
N LEU A 39 -5.61 10.44 -7.60
CA LEU A 39 -5.23 10.35 -6.19
C LEU A 39 -5.74 9.06 -5.54
N ILE A 40 -7.04 8.76 -5.69
CA ILE A 40 -7.65 7.62 -5.02
C ILE A 40 -7.16 6.29 -5.61
N CYS A 41 -7.10 6.18 -6.93
CA CYS A 41 -6.80 4.91 -7.59
C CYS A 41 -5.30 4.59 -7.68
N ASN A 42 -4.41 5.59 -7.59
CA ASN A 42 -2.96 5.37 -7.72
C ASN A 42 -2.20 5.71 -6.44
N VAL A 43 -2.44 6.87 -5.84
CA VAL A 43 -1.64 7.32 -4.69
C VAL A 43 -1.95 6.48 -3.45
N ILE A 44 -3.22 6.14 -3.22
CA ILE A 44 -3.60 5.32 -2.06
C ILE A 44 -2.98 3.92 -2.11
N PRO A 45 -3.08 3.15 -3.22
CA PRO A 45 -2.38 1.86 -3.31
C PRO A 45 -0.84 2.00 -3.22
N MET A 46 -0.25 3.03 -3.83
CA MET A 46 1.20 3.25 -3.75
C MET A 46 1.67 3.52 -2.32
N ILE A 47 0.94 4.34 -1.55
CA ILE A 47 1.25 4.60 -0.14
C ILE A 47 1.12 3.33 0.68
N SER A 48 0.09 2.50 0.42
CA SER A 48 -0.09 1.23 1.14
C SER A 48 1.10 0.29 0.94
N VAL A 49 1.60 0.15 -0.29
CA VAL A 49 2.81 -0.63 -0.59
C VAL A 49 4.05 -0.01 0.07
N GLY A 50 4.21 1.31 0.00
CA GLY A 50 5.31 2.04 0.63
C GLY A 50 5.35 1.83 2.15
N LEU A 51 4.19 1.85 2.81
CA LEU A 51 4.06 1.52 4.23
C LEU A 51 4.44 0.06 4.50
N GLY A 52 3.98 -0.89 3.68
CA GLY A 52 4.37 -2.30 3.79
C GLY A 52 5.88 -2.52 3.70
N LEU A 53 6.55 -1.83 2.79
CA LEU A 53 8.01 -1.83 2.66
C LEU A 53 8.69 -1.21 3.89
N ALA A 54 8.21 -0.07 4.37
CA ALA A 54 8.74 0.61 5.55
C ALA A 54 8.61 -0.26 6.81
N PHE A 55 7.42 -0.84 7.06
CA PHE A 55 7.19 -1.75 8.17
C PHE A 55 8.04 -3.01 8.07
N GLY A 56 8.15 -3.61 6.89
CA GLY A 56 9.02 -4.76 6.66
C GLY A 56 10.50 -4.44 6.94
N TRP A 57 10.94 -3.22 6.65
CA TRP A 57 12.32 -2.78 6.88
C TRP A 57 12.64 -2.53 8.36
N LEU A 58 11.68 -1.95 9.09
CA LEU A 58 11.80 -1.68 10.52
C LEU A 58 11.75 -2.97 11.35
N THR A 59 10.87 -3.92 11.00
CA THR A 59 10.70 -5.20 11.71
C THR A 59 11.64 -6.31 11.20
N GLY A 60 12.27 -6.13 10.04
CA GLY A 60 13.14 -7.13 9.41
C GLY A 60 14.46 -7.45 10.13
N GLY A 61 14.75 -6.83 11.28
CA GLY A 61 15.93 -7.09 12.12
C GLY A 61 15.75 -8.17 13.20
N GLU A 62 14.55 -8.72 13.37
CA GLU A 62 14.20 -9.64 14.49
C GLU A 62 14.82 -11.06 14.40
N TYR A 63 15.77 -11.31 13.50
CA TYR A 63 16.48 -12.60 13.39
C TYR A 63 18.01 -12.44 13.43
N GLU A 64 18.50 -11.40 14.10
CA GLU A 64 19.90 -11.28 14.55
C GLU A 64 20.01 -11.75 16.02
N GLY A 65 19.64 -13.01 16.28
CA GLY A 65 19.71 -13.66 17.58
C GLY A 65 20.10 -15.13 17.43
#